data_AF-A0A2G9RRG3-F1
#
_entry.id   AF-A0A2G9RRG3-F1
#
_cell.length_a   1.000
_cell.length_b   1.000
_cell.length_c   1.000
_cell.angle_alpha   90.00
_cell.angle_beta   90.00
_cell.angle_gamma   90.00
#
_symmetry.space_group_name_H-M   'P 1'
#
loop_
_entity.id
_entity.type
_entity.pdbx_description
1 polymer ?
#
loop_
_entity_poly.entity_id
_entity_poly.type
_entity_poly.pdbx_seq_one_letter_code
_entity_poly.pdbx_strand_id
1 'polypeptide(L)' 'MREEAAREIRRAITSRIPDSLKNCVNKDHLTAATHWASMEPAVVHPELNGATYR' A
#
# COMPACT_ATOMS: atom_id res chain seq x y z
N MET A 1 -2.74 19.52 10.83
CA MET A 1 -2.46 18.10 11.19
C MET A 1 -3.33 17.11 10.40
N ARG A 2 -4.67 17.19 10.45
CA ARG A 2 -5.55 16.26 9.71
C ARG A 2 -5.33 16.25 8.19
N GLU A 3 -5.19 17.43 7.58
CA GLU A 3 -4.97 17.55 6.13
C GLU A 3 -3.64 16.92 5.67
N GLU A 4 -2.60 17.04 6.50
CA GLU A 4 -1.28 16.47 6.25
C GLU A 4 -1.35 14.94 6.25
N ALA A 5 -2.04 14.36 7.24
CA ALA A 5 -2.27 12.93 7.31
C ALA A 5 -3.10 12.41 6.13
N ALA A 6 -4.17 13.12 5.74
CA ALA A 6 -4.99 12.75 4.60
C ALA A 6 -4.19 12.75 3.28
N ARG A 7 -3.25 13.68 3.11
CA ARG A 7 -2.37 13.69 1.95
C ARG A 7 -1.39 12.54 1.96
N GLU A 8 -0.92 12.15 3.13
CA GLU A 8 -0.01 11.02 3.27
C GLU A 8 -0.69 9.68 2.94
N ILE A 9 -1.96 9.54 3.36
CA ILE A 9 -2.82 8.42 2.93
C ILE A 9 -2.96 8.37 1.40
N ARG A 10 -3.23 9.51 0.75
CA ARG A 10 -3.35 9.55 -0.72
C ARG A 10 -2.06 9.08 -1.41
N ARG A 11 -0.89 9.50 -0.93
CA ARG A 11 0.40 9.07 -1.49
C ARG A 11 0.65 7.58 -1.29
N ALA A 12 0.34 7.06 -0.10
CA ALA A 12 0.38 5.63 0.21
C ALA A 12 -0.48 4.77 -0.74
N ILE A 13 -1.67 5.25 -1.11
CA ILE A 13 -2.59 4.53 -2.00
C ILE A 13 -2.11 4.59 -3.45
N THR A 14 -1.69 5.76 -3.92
CA THR A 14 -1.32 5.96 -5.33
C THR A 14 0.05 5.40 -5.69
N SER A 15 0.97 5.31 -4.72
CA SER A 15 2.38 5.05 -5.00
C SER A 15 3.02 4.16 -3.95
N ARG A 16 4.20 3.60 -4.26
CA ARG A 16 4.85 2.56 -3.46
C ARG A 16 5.34 3.11 -2.11
N ILE A 17 4.87 2.50 -1.03
CA ILE A 17 5.42 2.66 0.33
C ILE A 17 6.70 1.81 0.42
N PRO A 18 7.80 2.27 1.05
CA PRO A 18 7.90 3.45 1.93
C PRO A 18 8.44 4.73 1.28
N ASP A 19 8.88 4.69 0.04
CA ASP A 19 9.56 5.82 -0.63
C ASP A 19 8.62 7.00 -0.90
N SER A 20 7.36 6.68 -1.15
CA SER A 20 6.36 7.69 -1.49
C SER A 20 5.76 8.41 -0.28
N LEU A 21 6.23 8.15 0.95
CA LEU A 21 5.80 8.86 2.16
C LEU A 21 6.88 9.86 2.61
N LYS A 22 6.46 11.03 3.10
CA LYS A 22 7.32 12.17 3.48
C LYS A 22 7.78 12.00 4.91
N ASN A 23 6.89 11.55 5.79
CA ASN A 23 7.17 11.35 7.21
C ASN A 23 7.16 9.87 7.61
N CYS A 24 7.63 8.97 6.73
CA CYS A 24 7.77 7.56 7.09
C CYS A 24 8.94 7.40 8.05
N VAL A 25 8.63 7.07 9.31
CA VAL A 25 9.58 6.94 10.42
C VAL A 25 10.15 5.52 10.58
N ASN A 26 9.58 4.54 9.87
CA ASN A 26 9.86 3.11 10.04
C ASN A 26 10.19 2.43 8.70
N LYS A 27 10.98 3.10 7.85
CA LYS A 27 11.31 2.62 6.50
C LYS A 27 11.91 1.21 6.50
N ASP A 28 12.84 0.93 7.42
CA ASP A 28 13.56 -0.37 7.48
C ASP A 28 12.65 -1.57 7.78
N HIS A 29 11.55 -1.33 8.51
CA HIS A 29 10.56 -2.38 8.79
C HIS A 29 9.68 -2.68 7.58
N LEU A 30 9.39 -1.64 6.78
CA LEU A 30 8.54 -1.75 5.59
C LEU A 30 9.30 -2.35 4.40
N THR A 31 10.59 -2.05 4.26
CA THR A 31 11.44 -2.67 3.22
C THR A 31 11.59 -4.17 3.45
N ALA A 32 11.67 -4.64 4.71
CA ALA A 32 11.64 -6.06 5.04
C ALA A 32 10.32 -6.75 4.65
N ALA A 33 9.20 -6.02 4.69
CA ALA A 33 7.88 -6.52 4.30
C ALA A 33 7.63 -6.53 2.78
N THR A 34 8.60 -6.09 1.96
CA THR A 34 8.51 -6.02 0.48
C THR A 34 8.13 -7.35 -0.18
N HIS A 35 8.29 -8.48 0.51
CA HIS A 35 7.74 -9.78 0.10
C HIS A 35 6.27 -9.69 -0.36
N TRP A 36 5.42 -8.92 0.34
CA TRP A 36 4.00 -8.78 -0.01
C TRP A 36 3.77 -7.95 -1.27
N ALA A 37 4.63 -6.97 -1.56
CA ALA A 37 4.50 -6.09 -2.72
C ALA A 37 4.95 -6.74 -4.05
N SER A 38 5.58 -7.92 -3.97
CA SER A 38 5.96 -8.73 -5.13
C SER A 38 4.93 -9.82 -5.44
N MET A 39 3.86 -9.95 -4.65
CA MET A 39 2.75 -10.85 -4.98
C MET A 39 1.99 -10.29 -6.18
N GLU A 40 1.99 -11.05 -7.27
CA GLU A 40 1.26 -10.70 -8.48
C GLU A 40 -0.24 -10.56 -8.17
N PRO A 41 -0.95 -9.58 -8.75
CA PRO A 41 -2.40 -9.42 -8.57
C PRO A 41 -3.20 -10.70 -8.86
N ALA A 42 -2.65 -11.63 -9.65
CA ALA A 42 -3.23 -12.93 -9.95
C ALA A 42 -3.16 -13.95 -8.79
N VAL A 43 -2.28 -13.73 -7.81
CA VAL A 43 -2.16 -14.57 -6.59
C VAL A 43 -3.19 -14.16 -5.53
N VAL A 44 -3.75 -12.96 -5.67
CA VAL A 44 -4.77 -12.45 -4.76
C VAL A 44 -6.11 -13.07 -5.17
N HIS A 45 -6.71 -13.83 -4.25
CA HIS A 45 -7.91 -14.64 -4.48
C HIS A 45 -9.03 -13.85 -5.20
N PRO A 46 -9.65 -14.39 -6.26
CA PRO A 46 -10.67 -13.71 -7.06
C PRO A 46 -11.87 -13.18 -6.25
N GLU A 47 -12.20 -13.79 -5.11
CA GLU A 47 -13.29 -13.34 -4.24
C GLU A 47 -13.01 -12.05 -3.45
N LEU A 48 -11.76 -11.63 -3.30
CA LEU A 48 -11.39 -10.51 -2.42
C LEU A 48 -11.78 -9.13 -2.97
N ASN A 49 -12.07 -9.02 -4.27
CA ASN A 49 -12.40 -7.76 -4.93
C ASN A 49 -13.82 -7.72 -5.51
N GLY A 50 -14.72 -8.58 -5.05
CA GLY A 50 -16.11 -8.60 -5.51
C GLY A 50 -16.29 -9.01 -6.98
N ALA A 51 -15.25 -9.53 -7.64
CA ALA A 51 -15.26 -9.91 -9.06
C ALA A 51 -16.25 -11.04 -9.41
N THR A 52 -16.83 -11.69 -8.39
CA THR A 52 -17.84 -12.75 -8.53
C THR A 52 -19.28 -12.24 -8.57
N TYR A 53 -19.55 -10.99 -8.15
CA TYR A 53 -20.88 -10.40 -8.26
C TYR A 53 -21.06 -9.77 -9.65
N ARG A 54 -21.76 -10.48 -10.54
CA ARG A 54 -22.12 -10.04 -11.89
C ARG A 54 -23.62 -9.79 -12.00
#